data_AF-X0XJF5-F1
#
_entry.id   AF-X0XJF5-F1
#
_cell.length_a   1.000
_cell.length_b   1.000
_cell.length_c   1.000
_cell.angle_alpha   90.00
_cell.angle_beta   90.00
_cell.angle_gamma   90.00
#
_symmetry.space_group_name_H-M   'P 1'
#
loop_
_entity.id
_entity.type
_entity.pdbx_description
1 polymer ?
#
loop_
_entity_poly.entity_id
_entity_poly.type
_entity_poly.pdbx_seq_one_letter_code
_entity_poly.pdbx_strand_id
1 'polypeptide(L)'
;DVAQSLWISAAPPQESWDAIARWVFAGGTAVLLSGPDYFRFDSPVVRELLPLTDPALVTGSDNADSLIGTPKPGTQTSLRRDSAPLLFVRPYGAGHVALVTVRAADLTQNEIELIADSIPASARLTLTELSEAALGALPVVRPGYSAAILLGAGCIVAFGVSVAVSRRHSKGGVVSVAVLFICLSVLSGLYANANKSLTEQYAIITSLYVQTWFGIRADTMSFLWSRNGQLTHPAPSETVPIQTVSASAATESLYALVPQSQ
;
A
#
# COMPACT_ATOMS: atom_id res chain seq x y z
N ASP A 1 -16.59 10.37 -12.27
CA ASP A 1 -15.16 10.73 -12.40
C ASP A 1 -14.47 10.69 -11.06
N VAL A 2 -13.29 10.07 -11.00
CA VAL A 2 -12.50 10.06 -9.77
C VAL A 2 -11.36 11.05 -9.95
N ALA A 3 -11.13 11.91 -8.95
CA ALA A 3 -10.13 12.96 -9.01
C ALA A 3 -8.74 12.41 -9.37
N GLN A 4 -8.09 13.01 -10.36
CA GLN A 4 -6.72 12.66 -10.79
C GLN A 4 -5.65 13.34 -9.93
N SER A 5 -5.95 14.53 -9.42
CA SER A 5 -5.10 15.26 -8.49
C SER A 5 -5.94 15.89 -7.39
N LEU A 6 -5.38 15.98 -6.18
CA LEU A 6 -6.00 16.62 -5.03
C LEU A 6 -5.21 17.88 -4.67
N TRP A 7 -5.84 19.05 -4.81
CA TRP A 7 -5.23 20.34 -4.50
C TRP A 7 -5.65 20.77 -3.10
N ILE A 8 -4.67 20.98 -2.22
CA ILE A 8 -4.87 21.24 -0.80
C ILE A 8 -4.28 22.62 -0.50
N SER A 9 -5.14 23.63 -0.37
CA SER A 9 -4.77 25.01 -0.02
C SER A 9 -5.04 25.36 1.44
N ALA A 10 -5.84 24.55 2.13
CA ALA A 10 -6.14 24.69 3.55
C ALA A 10 -5.91 23.36 4.26
N ALA A 11 -5.40 23.41 5.49
CA ALA A 11 -5.15 22.22 6.27
C ALA A 11 -6.49 21.50 6.57
N PRO A 12 -6.72 20.28 6.05
CA PRO A 12 -7.87 19.48 6.42
C PRO A 12 -7.74 18.97 7.87
N PRO A 13 -8.81 18.42 8.47
CA PRO A 13 -8.75 17.78 9.78
C PRO A 13 -7.65 16.73 9.84
N GLN A 14 -7.02 16.55 11.00
CA GLN A 14 -5.88 15.63 11.16
C GLN A 14 -6.17 14.20 10.65
N GLU A 15 -7.38 13.70 10.90
CA GLU A 15 -7.83 12.37 10.46
C GLU A 15 -7.84 12.19 8.94
N SER A 16 -7.97 13.28 8.18
CA SER A 16 -7.98 13.24 6.72
C SER A 16 -6.59 13.00 6.13
N TRP A 17 -5.52 13.35 6.86
CA TRP A 17 -4.15 13.20 6.35
C TRP A 17 -3.76 11.74 6.15
N ASP A 18 -4.21 10.84 7.02
CA ASP A 18 -3.99 9.40 6.84
C ASP A 18 -4.66 8.88 5.57
N ALA A 19 -5.88 9.33 5.29
CA ALA A 19 -6.60 8.96 4.08
C ALA A 19 -5.89 9.51 2.83
N ILE A 20 -5.44 10.77 2.86
CA ILE A 20 -4.69 11.40 1.78
C ILE A 20 -3.37 10.67 1.55
N ALA A 21 -2.60 10.38 2.62
CA ALA A 21 -1.33 9.67 2.53
C ALA A 21 -1.50 8.27 1.89
N ARG A 22 -2.52 7.52 2.31
CA ARG A 22 -2.84 6.20 1.73
C ARG A 22 -3.29 6.32 0.27
N TRP A 23 -4.07 7.33 -0.07
CA TRP A 23 -4.52 7.57 -1.44
C TRP A 23 -3.36 7.94 -2.37
N VAL A 24 -2.44 8.81 -1.93
CA VAL A 24 -1.20 9.13 -2.66
C VAL A 24 -0.34 7.88 -2.80
N PHE A 25 -0.13 7.14 -1.71
CA PHE A 25 0.66 5.90 -1.73
C PHE A 25 0.12 4.89 -2.75
N ALA A 26 -1.20 4.84 -2.96
CA ALA A 26 -1.87 3.98 -3.94
C ALA A 26 -1.82 4.49 -5.40
N GLY A 27 -1.19 5.63 -5.68
CA GLY A 27 -1.02 6.17 -7.03
C GLY A 27 -1.67 7.54 -7.27
N GLY A 28 -2.30 8.13 -6.25
CA GLY A 28 -2.85 9.48 -6.33
C GLY A 28 -1.77 10.56 -6.36
N THR A 29 -2.12 11.75 -6.87
CA THR A 29 -1.23 12.92 -6.84
C THR A 29 -1.81 13.99 -5.93
N ALA A 30 -1.09 14.36 -4.86
CA ALA A 30 -1.49 15.45 -3.96
C ALA A 30 -0.63 16.69 -4.21
N VAL A 31 -1.26 17.86 -4.30
CA VAL A 31 -0.63 19.17 -4.49
C VAL A 31 -0.90 20.00 -3.25
N LEU A 32 0.14 20.29 -2.48
CA LEU A 32 0.05 21.10 -1.26
C LEU A 32 0.45 22.53 -1.57
N LEU A 33 -0.47 23.47 -1.36
CA LEU A 33 -0.21 24.90 -1.41
C LEU A 33 -0.06 25.37 0.03
N SER A 34 1.18 25.46 0.49
CA SER A 34 1.47 25.76 1.89
C SER A 34 2.10 27.13 2.07
N GLY A 35 3.19 27.40 1.34
CA GLY A 35 4.04 28.57 1.57
C GLY A 35 4.24 28.91 3.05
N PRO A 36 3.97 30.15 3.48
CA PRO A 36 4.07 30.57 4.88
C PRO A 36 3.09 29.86 5.81
N ASP A 37 1.97 29.35 5.30
CA ASP A 37 0.97 28.65 6.11
C ASP A 37 1.35 27.18 6.39
N TYR A 38 2.54 26.72 6.02
CA TYR A 38 2.97 25.31 6.20
C TYR A 38 2.84 24.80 7.64
N PHE A 39 3.02 25.67 8.64
CA PHE A 39 2.86 25.32 10.06
C PHE A 39 1.45 24.86 10.40
N ARG A 40 0.43 25.30 9.64
CA ARG A 40 -0.97 24.85 9.81
C ARG A 40 -1.16 23.40 9.36
N PHE A 41 -0.29 22.90 8.50
CA PHE A 41 -0.30 21.54 8.00
C PHE A 41 0.54 20.61 8.90
N ASP A 42 1.11 21.12 9.99
CA ASP A 42 2.07 20.38 10.80
C ASP A 42 1.42 19.17 11.48
N SER A 43 1.78 17.99 10.99
CA SER A 43 1.40 16.70 11.56
C SER A 43 2.48 15.66 11.21
N PRO A 44 2.63 14.58 11.99
CA PRO A 44 3.60 13.54 11.68
C PRO A 44 3.48 12.99 10.25
N VAL A 45 2.24 12.81 9.78
CA VAL A 45 1.93 12.30 8.43
C VAL A 45 2.34 13.29 7.35
N VAL A 46 2.00 14.58 7.53
CA VAL A 46 2.39 15.62 6.55
C VAL A 46 3.90 15.80 6.52
N ARG A 47 4.58 15.76 7.67
CA ARG A 47 6.05 15.80 7.71
C ARG A 47 6.69 14.68 6.90
N GLU A 48 6.08 13.50 6.84
CA GLU A 48 6.55 12.40 5.99
C GLU A 48 6.30 12.68 4.50
N LEU A 49 5.11 13.16 4.16
CA LEU A 49 4.70 13.49 2.78
C LEU A 49 5.48 14.67 2.19
N LEU A 50 5.80 15.68 2.99
CA LEU A 50 6.46 16.90 2.53
C LEU A 50 7.76 16.57 1.78
N PRO A 51 7.99 17.15 0.58
CA PRO A 51 9.22 16.96 -0.19
C PRO A 51 10.49 17.55 0.44
N LEU A 52 10.37 18.23 1.58
CA LEU A 52 11.47 18.94 2.25
C LEU A 52 11.73 18.38 3.65
N THR A 53 12.97 18.51 4.11
CA THR A 53 13.37 18.45 5.52
C THR A 53 13.75 19.86 5.99
N ASP A 54 13.53 20.12 7.27
CA ASP A 54 13.82 21.41 7.93
C ASP A 54 13.24 22.62 7.18
N PRO A 55 11.91 22.66 6.99
CA PRO A 55 11.26 23.77 6.27
C PRO A 55 11.48 25.10 6.99
N ALA A 56 11.83 26.13 6.22
CA ALA A 56 12.04 27.49 6.67
C ALA A 56 11.42 28.48 5.70
N LEU A 57 11.05 29.66 6.20
CA LEU A 57 10.48 30.73 5.37
C LEU A 57 11.56 31.72 4.97
N VAL A 58 11.55 32.09 3.69
CA VAL A 58 12.38 33.15 3.13
C VAL A 58 11.51 34.07 2.29
N THR A 59 11.60 35.36 2.58
CA THR A 59 10.93 36.40 1.80
C THR A 59 11.72 36.66 0.51
N GLY A 60 11.05 36.50 -0.63
CA GLY A 60 11.60 36.73 -1.96
C GLY A 60 11.75 38.21 -2.32
N SER A 61 12.32 38.49 -3.50
CA SER A 61 12.46 39.84 -4.05
C SER A 61 11.12 40.52 -4.37
N ASP A 62 10.06 39.73 -4.52
CA ASP A 62 8.67 40.14 -4.72
C ASP A 62 7.91 40.40 -3.41
N ASN A 63 8.59 40.37 -2.25
CA ASN A 63 8.00 40.38 -0.91
C ASN A 63 7.04 39.20 -0.62
N ALA A 64 7.03 38.16 -1.45
CA ALA A 64 6.28 36.95 -1.16
C ALA A 64 7.10 36.02 -0.26
N ASP A 65 6.45 35.45 0.74
CA ASP A 65 7.09 34.44 1.58
C ASP A 65 7.09 33.09 0.86
N SER A 66 8.29 32.54 0.70
CA SER A 66 8.51 31.24 0.08
C SER A 66 9.02 30.22 1.10
N LEU A 67 8.51 29.00 1.00
CA LEU A 67 8.95 27.87 1.79
C LEU A 67 10.17 27.24 1.14
N ILE A 68 11.29 27.27 1.86
CA ILE A 68 12.53 26.60 1.48
C ILE A 68 12.84 25.48 2.46
N GLY A 69 13.79 24.62 2.11
CA GLY A 69 14.25 23.53 2.96
C GLY A 69 15.20 22.64 2.19
N THR A 70 15.74 21.63 2.87
CA THR A 70 16.59 20.65 2.20
C THR A 70 15.70 19.62 1.49
N PRO A 71 15.83 19.41 0.17
CA PRO A 71 15.00 18.42 -0.54
C PRO A 71 15.25 17.01 -0.02
N LYS A 72 14.17 16.26 0.23
CA LYS A 72 14.28 14.82 0.55
C LYS A 72 14.79 14.03 -0.65
N PRO A 73 15.39 12.85 -0.44
CA PRO A 73 15.77 11.95 -1.53
C PRO A 73 14.62 11.70 -2.51
N GLY A 74 14.91 11.79 -3.81
CA GLY A 74 13.94 11.64 -4.89
C GLY A 74 13.11 12.89 -5.19
N THR A 75 13.26 13.97 -4.43
CA THR A 75 12.58 15.24 -4.71
C THR A 75 13.26 15.98 -5.87
N GLN A 76 12.46 16.48 -6.80
CA GLN A 76 12.89 17.31 -7.91
C GLN A 76 12.27 18.70 -7.78
N THR A 77 13.04 19.74 -8.10
CA THR A 77 12.50 21.10 -8.25
C THR A 77 12.06 21.27 -9.70
N SER A 78 10.75 21.22 -9.94
CA SER A 78 10.18 21.28 -11.30
C SER A 78 10.08 22.72 -11.82
N LEU A 79 9.75 23.68 -10.94
CA LEU A 79 9.60 25.09 -11.30
C LEU A 79 10.35 25.99 -10.32
N ARG A 80 10.82 27.14 -10.84
CA ARG A 80 11.49 28.19 -10.08
C ARG A 80 10.93 29.55 -10.44
N ARG A 81 10.85 30.45 -9.46
CA ARG A 81 10.56 31.88 -9.63
C ARG A 81 11.84 32.66 -9.35
N ASP A 82 12.37 33.34 -10.37
CA ASP A 82 13.66 34.06 -10.43
C ASP A 82 14.90 33.21 -10.11
N SER A 83 14.98 32.67 -8.90
CA SER A 83 16.00 31.72 -8.45
C SER A 83 15.51 30.79 -7.33
N ALA A 84 14.39 31.14 -6.67
CA ALA A 84 13.78 30.38 -5.61
C ALA A 84 12.95 29.21 -6.17
N PRO A 85 12.96 28.05 -5.51
CA PRO A 85 12.12 26.92 -5.90
C PRO A 85 10.64 27.28 -5.70
N LEU A 86 9.82 27.11 -6.74
CA LEU A 86 8.37 27.35 -6.71
C LEU A 86 7.58 26.05 -6.51
N LEU A 87 8.04 24.97 -7.16
CA LEU A 87 7.39 23.68 -7.14
C LEU A 87 8.41 22.58 -6.87
N PHE A 88 8.19 21.82 -5.79
CA PHE A 88 8.87 20.56 -5.54
C PHE A 88 7.94 19.40 -5.86
N VAL A 89 8.45 18.35 -6.50
CA VAL A 89 7.72 17.12 -6.78
C VAL A 89 8.52 15.95 -6.26
N ARG A 90 7.89 15.04 -5.52
CA ARG A 90 8.52 13.85 -4.96
C ARG A 90 7.63 12.63 -5.18
N PRO A 91 8.18 11.48 -5.61
CA PRO A 91 7.43 10.23 -5.64
C PRO A 91 7.18 9.73 -4.21
N TYR A 92 5.97 9.23 -3.95
CA TYR A 92 5.57 8.66 -2.66
C TYR A 92 4.69 7.42 -2.86
N GLY A 93 5.23 6.24 -2.56
CA GLY A 93 4.60 4.98 -2.95
C GLY A 93 4.51 4.89 -4.47
N ALA A 94 3.29 4.70 -4.99
CA ALA A 94 3.01 4.73 -6.42
C ALA A 94 2.59 6.11 -6.94
N GLY A 95 2.32 7.06 -6.06
CA GLY A 95 1.84 8.39 -6.41
C GLY A 95 2.91 9.47 -6.27
N HIS A 96 2.45 10.71 -6.25
CA HIS A 96 3.32 11.89 -6.18
C HIS A 96 2.79 12.90 -5.17
N VAL A 97 3.72 13.55 -4.48
CA VAL A 97 3.46 14.72 -3.65
C VAL A 97 4.14 15.92 -4.30
N ALA A 98 3.35 16.91 -4.66
CA ALA A 98 3.77 18.20 -5.14
C ALA A 98 3.61 19.24 -4.04
N LEU A 99 4.61 20.10 -3.85
CA LEU A 99 4.62 21.18 -2.88
C LEU A 99 4.86 22.50 -3.62
N VAL A 100 3.87 23.38 -3.55
CA VAL A 100 3.98 24.77 -3.96
C VAL A 100 4.48 25.58 -2.77
N THR A 101 5.58 26.29 -2.98
CA THR A 101 6.34 26.97 -1.92
C THR A 101 5.80 28.34 -1.55
N VAL A 102 4.80 28.87 -2.26
CA VAL A 102 4.17 30.17 -1.97
C VAL A 102 2.68 29.99 -1.67
N ARG A 103 2.02 31.03 -1.15
CA ARG A 103 0.56 30.97 -0.95
C ARG A 103 -0.15 30.94 -2.30
N ALA A 104 -1.34 30.35 -2.32
CA ALA A 104 -2.19 30.35 -3.51
C ALA A 104 -2.53 31.77 -4.00
N ALA A 105 -2.67 32.74 -3.09
CA ALA A 105 -2.96 34.14 -3.42
C ALA A 105 -1.76 34.88 -4.05
N ASP A 106 -0.54 34.38 -3.85
CA ASP A 106 0.71 34.97 -4.35
C ASP A 106 1.15 34.35 -5.69
N LEU A 107 0.32 33.49 -6.28
CA LEU A 107 0.53 32.88 -7.59
C LEU A 107 -0.11 33.72 -8.68
N THR A 108 0.64 33.95 -9.76
CA THR A 108 0.09 34.51 -10.99
C THR A 108 -0.66 33.45 -11.78
N GLN A 109 -1.60 33.86 -12.63
CA GLN A 109 -2.36 32.93 -13.49
C GLN A 109 -1.43 32.05 -14.35
N ASN A 110 -0.38 32.64 -14.92
CA ASN A 110 0.62 31.92 -15.72
C ASN A 110 1.35 30.85 -14.89
N GLU A 111 1.66 31.12 -13.63
CA GLU A 111 2.31 30.13 -12.75
C GLU A 111 1.35 29.00 -12.37
N ILE A 112 0.07 29.29 -12.18
CA ILE A 112 -0.94 28.26 -11.91
C ILE A 112 -1.02 27.27 -13.08
N GLU A 113 -1.05 27.79 -14.31
CA GLU A 113 -1.06 26.97 -15.53
C GLU A 113 0.22 26.14 -15.66
N LEU A 114 1.40 26.75 -15.46
CA LEU A 114 2.68 26.04 -15.48
C LEU A 114 2.76 24.96 -14.39
N ILE A 115 2.25 25.22 -13.19
CA ILE A 115 2.19 24.24 -12.09
C ILE A 115 1.28 23.08 -12.49
N ALA A 116 0.09 23.37 -13.01
CA ALA A 116 -0.86 22.35 -13.45
C ALA A 116 -0.26 21.41 -14.50
N ASP A 117 0.46 21.96 -15.48
CA ASP A 117 1.13 21.19 -16.54
C ASP A 117 2.35 20.40 -16.04
N SER A 118 2.98 20.85 -14.94
CA SER A 118 4.17 20.22 -14.36
C SER A 118 3.85 19.09 -13.38
N ILE A 119 2.59 18.90 -13.02
CA ILE A 119 2.17 17.88 -12.04
C ILE A 119 2.05 16.51 -12.74
N PRO A 120 2.75 15.45 -12.26
CA PRO A 120 2.60 14.12 -12.81
C PRO A 120 1.16 13.62 -12.71
N ALA A 121 0.65 13.06 -13.81
CA ALA A 121 -0.63 12.39 -13.82
C ALA A 121 -0.65 11.24 -12.80
N SER A 122 -1.77 11.06 -12.10
CA SER A 122 -1.98 9.95 -11.16
C SER A 122 -1.84 8.61 -11.89
N ALA A 123 -0.73 7.93 -11.69
CA ALA A 123 -0.54 6.55 -12.12
C ALA A 123 -1.13 5.63 -11.05
N ARG A 124 -2.42 5.33 -11.15
CA ARG A 124 -2.99 4.27 -10.32
C ARG A 124 -2.26 2.99 -10.66
N LEU A 125 -1.77 2.29 -9.64
CA LEU A 125 -1.39 0.91 -9.80
C LEU A 125 -2.66 0.14 -10.18
N THR A 126 -2.85 -0.11 -11.48
CA THR A 126 -3.70 -1.20 -11.92
C THR A 126 -3.02 -2.48 -11.46
N LEU A 127 -3.38 -2.91 -10.26
CA LEU A 127 -2.96 -4.19 -9.68
C LEU A 127 -3.21 -5.36 -10.63
N THR A 128 -4.08 -5.19 -11.63
CA THR A 128 -4.31 -6.14 -12.72
C THR A 128 -3.01 -6.62 -13.38
N GLU A 129 -2.09 -5.72 -13.76
CA GLU A 129 -0.87 -6.15 -14.46
C GLU A 129 0.13 -6.83 -13.52
N LEU A 130 0.28 -6.32 -12.30
CA LEU A 130 1.13 -6.94 -11.27
C LEU A 130 0.59 -8.29 -10.81
N SER A 131 -0.73 -8.41 -10.66
CA SER A 131 -1.38 -9.66 -10.28
C SER A 131 -1.40 -10.65 -11.43
N GLU A 132 -1.56 -10.22 -12.68
CA GLU A 132 -1.44 -11.07 -13.86
C GLU A 132 -0.01 -11.57 -14.05
N ALA A 133 1.00 -10.70 -13.87
CA ALA A 133 2.40 -11.10 -13.89
C ALA A 133 2.74 -12.07 -12.74
N ALA A 134 2.23 -11.81 -11.54
CA ALA A 134 2.42 -12.70 -10.39
C ALA A 134 1.70 -14.05 -10.58
N LEU A 135 0.47 -14.05 -11.10
CA LEU A 135 -0.30 -15.26 -11.42
C LEU A 135 0.34 -16.04 -12.58
N GLY A 136 0.87 -15.35 -13.59
CA GLY A 136 1.58 -15.95 -14.71
C GLY A 136 2.94 -16.55 -14.31
N ALA A 137 3.59 -16.00 -13.27
CA ALA A 137 4.83 -16.53 -12.72
C ALA A 137 4.62 -17.75 -11.81
N LEU A 138 3.39 -18.04 -11.36
CA LEU A 138 3.11 -19.23 -10.57
C LEU A 138 3.20 -20.48 -11.46
N PRO A 139 4.06 -21.46 -11.14
CA PRO A 139 4.14 -22.70 -11.90
C PRO A 139 2.83 -23.47 -11.73
N VAL A 140 1.98 -23.46 -12.75
CA VAL A 140 0.78 -24.30 -12.79
C VAL A 140 1.23 -25.74 -13.01
N VAL A 141 1.51 -26.45 -11.92
CA VAL A 141 1.75 -27.90 -11.95
C VAL A 141 0.43 -28.58 -12.28
N ARG A 142 0.22 -28.85 -13.57
CA ARG A 142 -0.93 -29.64 -14.03
C ARG A 142 -0.70 -31.09 -13.62
N PRO A 143 -1.66 -31.77 -13.00
CA PRO A 143 -1.56 -33.21 -12.80
C PRO A 143 -1.36 -33.87 -14.17
N GLY A 144 -0.36 -34.75 -14.28
CA GLY A 144 -0.05 -35.44 -15.53
C GLY A 144 -1.24 -36.27 -16.01
N TYR A 145 -1.30 -36.54 -17.33
CA TYR A 145 -2.38 -37.35 -17.93
C TYR A 145 -2.57 -38.72 -17.26
N SER A 146 -1.49 -39.31 -16.74
CA SER A 146 -1.53 -40.55 -15.96
C SER A 146 -2.35 -40.43 -14.67
N ALA A 147 -2.26 -39.30 -13.96
CA ALA A 147 -3.03 -39.05 -12.75
C ALA A 147 -4.54 -38.95 -13.07
N ALA A 148 -4.90 -38.28 -14.17
CA ALA A 148 -6.29 -38.20 -14.62
C ALA A 148 -6.86 -39.59 -14.99
N ILE A 149 -6.08 -40.41 -15.70
CA ILE A 149 -6.46 -41.78 -16.08
C ILE A 149 -6.64 -42.66 -14.84
N LEU A 150 -5.70 -42.61 -13.89
CA LEU A 150 -5.78 -43.39 -12.65
C LEU A 150 -6.98 -42.99 -11.80
N LEU A 151 -7.30 -41.70 -11.74
CA LEU A 151 -8.44 -41.18 -11.00
C LEU A 151 -9.76 -41.61 -11.65
N GLY A 152 -9.85 -41.54 -12.99
CA GLY A 152 -10.99 -42.07 -13.74
C GLY A 152 -11.19 -43.57 -13.54
N ALA A 153 -10.12 -44.36 -13.63
CA ALA A 153 -10.16 -45.81 -13.38
C ALA A 153 -10.59 -46.13 -11.94
N GLY A 154 -10.06 -45.39 -10.95
CA GLY A 154 -10.43 -45.52 -9.55
C GLY A 154 -11.91 -45.25 -9.30
N CYS A 155 -12.47 -44.19 -9.91
CA CYS A 155 -13.89 -43.88 -9.82
C CYS A 155 -14.78 -44.99 -10.41
N ILE A 156 -14.39 -45.57 -11.55
CA ILE A 156 -15.14 -46.68 -12.18
C ILE A 156 -15.11 -47.92 -11.30
N VAL A 157 -13.96 -48.28 -10.74
CA VAL A 157 -13.83 -49.43 -9.83
C VAL A 157 -14.64 -49.22 -8.56
N ALA A 158 -14.53 -48.04 -7.93
CA ALA A 158 -15.27 -47.72 -6.72
C ALA A 158 -16.79 -47.70 -6.94
N PHE A 159 -17.24 -47.20 -8.10
CA PHE A 159 -18.65 -47.27 -8.50
C PHE A 159 -19.09 -48.72 -8.73
N GLY A 160 -18.29 -49.52 -9.44
CA GLY A 160 -18.55 -50.94 -9.67
C GLY A 160 -18.68 -51.75 -8.38
N VAL A 161 -17.78 -51.52 -7.41
CA VAL A 161 -17.84 -52.14 -6.07
C VAL A 161 -19.11 -51.69 -5.33
N SER A 162 -19.44 -50.41 -5.36
CA SER A 162 -20.64 -49.89 -4.71
C SER A 162 -21.93 -50.50 -5.29
N VAL A 163 -21.98 -50.70 -6.62
CA VAL A 163 -23.08 -51.38 -7.31
C VAL A 163 -23.13 -52.88 -6.98
N ALA A 164 -21.99 -53.56 -6.87
CA ALA A 164 -21.94 -54.97 -6.48
C ALA A 164 -22.45 -55.17 -5.04
N VAL A 165 -22.10 -54.26 -4.12
CA VAL A 165 -22.57 -54.26 -2.72
C VAL A 165 -24.07 -53.93 -2.64
N SER A 166 -24.56 -52.99 -3.45
CA SER A 166 -25.98 -52.62 -3.46
C SER A 166 -26.89 -53.76 -3.91
N ARG A 167 -26.41 -54.65 -4.80
CA ARG A 167 -27.11 -55.87 -5.22
C ARG A 167 -27.30 -56.89 -4.09
N ARG A 168 -26.38 -56.95 -3.10
CA ARG A 168 -26.50 -57.84 -1.93
C ARG A 168 -27.25 -57.19 -0.77
N HIS A 169 -27.04 -55.88 -0.55
CA HIS A 169 -27.67 -55.12 0.52
C HIS A 169 -28.06 -53.72 0.02
N SER A 170 -29.33 -53.54 -0.35
CA SER A 170 -29.83 -52.31 -0.98
C SER A 170 -29.56 -51.05 -0.13
N LYS A 171 -29.72 -51.15 1.19
CA LYS A 171 -29.40 -50.07 2.14
C LYS A 171 -27.90 -49.82 2.29
N GLY A 172 -27.08 -50.87 2.22
CA GLY A 172 -25.61 -50.76 2.34
C GLY A 172 -24.95 -50.13 1.12
N GLY A 173 -25.52 -50.36 -0.08
CA GLY A 173 -25.03 -49.76 -1.31
C GLY A 173 -25.15 -48.23 -1.35
N VAL A 174 -26.27 -47.68 -0.89
CA VAL A 174 -26.48 -46.22 -0.85
C VAL A 174 -25.50 -45.55 0.13
N VAL A 175 -25.28 -46.15 1.30
CA VAL A 175 -24.31 -45.65 2.29
C VAL A 175 -22.88 -45.69 1.73
N SER A 176 -22.51 -46.77 1.03
CA SER A 176 -21.20 -46.90 0.37
C SER A 176 -20.93 -45.76 -0.62
N VAL A 177 -21.90 -45.46 -1.49
CA VAL A 177 -21.76 -44.38 -2.49
C VAL A 177 -21.63 -43.02 -1.81
N ALA A 178 -22.43 -42.75 -0.78
CA ALA A 178 -22.38 -41.48 -0.05
C ALA A 178 -21.03 -41.26 0.64
N VAL A 179 -20.50 -42.29 1.32
CA VAL A 179 -19.18 -42.24 1.97
C VAL A 179 -18.07 -42.02 0.95
N LEU A 180 -18.12 -42.69 -0.20
CA LEU A 180 -17.15 -42.50 -1.28
C LEU A 180 -17.12 -41.05 -1.77
N PHE A 181 -18.30 -40.45 -1.99
CA PHE A 181 -18.41 -39.07 -2.48
C PHE A 181 -17.88 -38.06 -1.46
N ILE A 182 -18.15 -38.28 -0.17
CA ILE A 182 -17.61 -37.47 0.92
C ILE A 182 -16.08 -37.59 0.97
N CYS A 183 -15.54 -38.80 0.93
CA CYS A 183 -14.08 -39.02 0.94
C CYS A 183 -13.40 -38.36 -0.26
N LEU A 184 -13.96 -38.49 -1.47
CA LEU A 184 -13.42 -37.85 -2.68
C LEU A 184 -13.47 -36.32 -2.58
N SER A 185 -14.55 -35.77 -2.02
CA SER A 185 -14.68 -34.31 -1.81
C SER A 185 -13.64 -33.78 -0.83
N VAL A 186 -13.43 -34.49 0.29
CA VAL A 186 -12.41 -34.13 1.29
C VAL A 186 -11.00 -34.25 0.73
N LEU A 187 -10.68 -35.37 0.05
CA LEU A 187 -9.37 -35.59 -0.57
C LEU A 187 -9.08 -34.58 -1.69
N SER A 188 -10.09 -34.23 -2.49
CA SER A 188 -9.96 -33.18 -3.51
C SER A 188 -9.66 -31.81 -2.88
N GLY A 189 -10.36 -31.46 -1.79
CA GLY A 189 -10.09 -30.24 -1.03
C GLY A 189 -8.68 -30.22 -0.45
N LEU A 190 -8.23 -31.33 0.14
CA LEU A 190 -6.87 -31.45 0.68
C LEU A 190 -5.80 -31.36 -0.43
N TYR A 191 -6.02 -32.00 -1.57
CA TYR A 191 -5.09 -31.94 -2.72
C TYR A 191 -5.00 -30.54 -3.32
N ALA A 192 -6.14 -29.86 -3.52
CA ALA A 192 -6.18 -28.48 -4.00
C ALA A 192 -5.45 -27.51 -3.04
N ASN A 193 -5.41 -27.83 -1.74
CA ASN A 193 -4.73 -27.03 -0.73
C ASN A 193 -3.26 -27.42 -0.52
N ALA A 194 -2.83 -28.62 -0.94
CA ALA A 194 -1.47 -29.13 -0.72
C ALA A 194 -0.38 -28.39 -1.53
N ASN A 195 -0.74 -27.79 -2.67
CA ASN A 195 0.20 -27.08 -3.55
C ASN A 195 0.41 -25.60 -3.18
N LYS A 196 -0.21 -25.11 -2.11
CA LYS A 196 0.06 -23.77 -1.60
C LYS A 196 1.18 -23.89 -0.59
N SER A 197 2.41 -23.58 -0.99
CA SER A 197 3.46 -23.37 0.00
C SER A 197 2.95 -22.27 0.95
N LEU A 198 2.81 -22.59 2.24
CA LEU A 198 2.30 -21.63 3.24
C LEU A 198 3.15 -20.36 3.28
N THR A 199 4.39 -20.45 2.81
CA THR A 199 5.35 -19.36 2.67
C THR A 199 4.95 -18.34 1.59
N GLU A 200 4.32 -18.75 0.49
CA GLU A 200 4.03 -17.84 -0.64
C GLU A 200 2.66 -17.17 -0.56
N GLN A 201 1.66 -17.78 0.09
CA GLN A 201 0.30 -17.19 0.18
C GLN A 201 0.02 -16.42 1.47
N TYR A 202 0.80 -16.66 2.53
CA TYR A 202 0.63 -15.99 3.83
C TYR A 202 1.89 -15.25 4.30
N ALA A 203 2.83 -14.95 3.40
CA ALA A 203 3.77 -13.86 3.63
C ALA A 203 3.02 -12.52 3.53
N ILE A 204 2.11 -12.29 4.48
CA ILE A 204 1.77 -10.92 4.88
C ILE A 204 3.03 -10.44 5.57
N ILE A 205 3.91 -9.77 4.81
CA ILE A 205 5.05 -9.03 5.37
C ILE A 205 4.44 -7.89 6.19
N THR A 206 4.11 -8.20 7.44
CA THR A 206 3.58 -7.24 8.41
C THR A 206 4.80 -6.66 9.11
N SER A 207 5.41 -5.65 8.51
CA SER A 207 6.47 -4.86 9.16
C SER A 207 5.82 -3.91 10.16
N LEU A 208 5.72 -4.37 11.41
CA LEU A 208 5.24 -3.54 12.52
C LEU A 208 6.45 -2.84 13.15
N TYR A 209 6.62 -1.56 12.84
CA TYR A 209 7.66 -0.72 13.43
C TYR A 209 7.19 -0.27 14.83
N VAL A 210 7.77 -0.86 15.87
CA VAL A 210 7.61 -0.39 17.25
C VAL A 210 8.91 0.24 17.71
N GLN A 211 8.89 1.54 17.96
CA GLN A 211 10.01 2.31 18.48
C GLN A 211 10.06 2.17 20.01
N THR A 212 10.81 1.15 20.47
CA THR A 212 11.48 0.86 21.78
C THR A 212 10.74 1.19 23.11
N TRP A 213 10.86 0.42 24.20
CA TRP A 213 12.06 0.31 25.06
C TRP A 213 12.21 -1.03 25.84
N PHE A 214 11.30 -2.01 25.74
CA PHE A 214 11.50 -3.35 26.34
C PHE A 214 10.70 -4.41 25.58
N GLY A 215 11.41 -5.37 24.98
CA GLY A 215 10.82 -6.33 24.04
C GLY A 215 10.34 -7.62 24.72
N ILE A 216 9.03 -7.86 24.67
CA ILE A 216 8.46 -9.21 24.69
C ILE A 216 8.46 -9.72 23.25
N ARG A 217 9.03 -10.90 23.02
CA ARG A 217 9.00 -11.57 21.71
C ARG A 217 7.92 -12.66 21.74
N ALA A 218 6.93 -12.52 20.87
CA ALA A 218 5.93 -13.56 20.64
C ALA A 218 6.14 -14.14 19.24
N ASP A 219 6.76 -15.32 19.17
CA ASP A 219 6.82 -16.12 17.95
C ASP A 219 5.59 -17.04 17.95
N THR A 220 4.58 -16.75 17.12
CA THR A 220 3.49 -17.71 16.87
C THR A 220 3.94 -18.73 15.82
N MET A 221 4.22 -19.96 16.27
CA MET A 221 4.50 -21.10 15.40
C MET A 221 3.22 -21.84 15.06
N SER A 222 2.99 -22.19 13.79
CA SER A 222 1.94 -23.15 13.40
C SER A 222 2.54 -24.55 13.23
N PHE A 223 1.73 -25.57 13.50
CA PHE A 223 2.11 -26.99 13.62
C PHE A 223 2.68 -27.67 12.35
N LEU A 224 2.84 -26.95 11.23
CA LEU A 224 3.25 -27.51 9.94
C LEU A 224 4.51 -26.84 9.34
N TRP A 225 5.45 -26.40 10.19
CA TRP A 225 6.73 -25.88 9.72
C TRP A 225 7.65 -27.00 9.18
N SER A 226 8.03 -26.90 7.91
CA SER A 226 9.12 -27.66 7.29
C SER A 226 10.50 -27.15 7.74
N ARG A 227 11.31 -28.04 8.34
CA ARG A 227 12.59 -27.80 9.03
C ARG A 227 13.72 -27.16 8.20
N ASN A 228 13.52 -26.90 6.91
CA ASN A 228 14.60 -26.55 5.96
C ASN A 228 14.60 -25.09 5.48
N GLY A 229 13.67 -24.26 5.93
CA GLY A 229 13.67 -22.82 5.59
C GLY A 229 14.59 -22.01 6.49
N GLN A 230 15.82 -21.73 6.04
CA GLN A 230 16.66 -20.72 6.70
C GLN A 230 16.10 -19.33 6.44
N LEU A 231 15.66 -18.64 7.50
CA LEU A 231 15.35 -17.22 7.47
C LEU A 231 16.67 -16.44 7.47
N THR A 232 17.00 -15.81 6.34
CA THR A 232 18.05 -14.79 6.30
C THR A 232 17.42 -13.45 6.66
N HIS A 233 17.75 -12.94 7.85
CA HIS A 233 17.39 -11.58 8.24
C HIS A 233 18.45 -10.61 7.69
N PRO A 234 18.08 -9.52 7.00
CA PRO A 234 19.00 -8.40 6.82
C PRO A 234 19.32 -7.82 8.21
N ALA A 235 20.61 -7.67 8.51
CA ALA A 235 21.06 -7.10 9.78
C ALA A 235 20.46 -5.71 10.01
N PRO A 236 19.97 -5.37 11.22
CA PRO A 236 19.45 -4.04 11.50
C PRO A 236 20.55 -2.99 11.38
N SER A 237 20.26 -1.90 10.68
CA SER A 237 21.11 -0.71 10.58
C SER A 237 21.28 -0.04 11.93
N GLU A 238 22.47 0.54 12.16
CA GLU A 238 22.88 1.21 13.39
C GLU A 238 21.84 2.23 13.90
N THR A 239 21.63 2.22 15.22
CA THR A 239 20.71 3.13 15.93
C THR A 239 21.28 4.54 15.99
N VAL A 240 20.50 5.53 15.53
CA VAL A 240 20.78 6.96 15.73
C VAL A 240 20.25 7.41 17.11
N PRO A 241 21.05 8.08 17.97
CA PRO A 241 20.59 8.53 19.27
C PRO A 241 19.64 9.74 19.17
N ILE A 242 18.56 9.71 19.96
CA ILE A 242 17.53 10.76 20.04
C ILE A 242 17.95 11.84 21.04
N GLN A 243 18.03 13.10 20.60
CA GLN A 243 18.01 14.27 21.47
C GLN A 243 16.56 14.71 21.69
N THR A 244 16.14 14.82 22.95
CA THR A 244 14.80 15.25 23.35
C THR A 244 14.70 16.77 23.36
N VAL A 245 13.75 17.34 22.60
CA VAL A 245 13.36 18.75 22.70
C VAL A 245 11.97 18.83 23.32
N SER A 246 11.85 19.70 24.33
CA SER A 246 10.68 19.88 25.19
C SER A 246 9.52 20.58 24.46
N ALA A 247 8.31 20.09 24.70
CA ALA A 247 7.07 20.64 24.17
C ALA A 247 6.62 21.89 24.95
N SER A 248 6.17 22.93 24.24
CA SER A 248 5.38 24.02 24.82
C SER A 248 4.36 24.58 23.83
N ALA A 249 3.11 24.47 24.26
CA ALA A 249 1.97 25.37 24.07
C ALA A 249 1.20 25.41 22.73
N ALA A 250 -0.08 25.03 22.89
CA ALA A 250 -1.31 25.34 22.13
C ALA A 250 -1.51 26.86 21.87
N THR A 251 -2.46 27.38 21.07
CA THR A 251 -3.89 27.06 20.89
C THR A 251 -4.49 27.97 19.79
N GLU A 252 -5.62 27.56 19.17
CA GLU A 252 -6.69 28.38 18.52
C GLU A 252 -6.38 29.14 17.20
N SER A 253 -7.21 29.23 16.14
CA SER A 253 -8.67 29.14 15.98
C SER A 253 -9.15 29.19 14.49
N LEU A 254 -10.42 28.77 14.29
CA LEU A 254 -11.49 29.28 13.39
C LEU A 254 -11.50 28.99 11.86
N TYR A 255 -12.61 28.36 11.46
CA TYR A 255 -13.01 27.88 10.13
C TYR A 255 -13.65 28.97 9.24
N ALA A 256 -13.37 28.90 7.93
CA ALA A 256 -14.26 29.43 6.89
C ALA A 256 -14.20 28.52 5.65
N LEU A 257 -15.35 27.96 5.27
CA LEU A 257 -15.56 27.17 4.04
C LEU A 257 -15.94 28.14 2.91
N VAL A 258 -15.20 28.13 1.81
CA VAL A 258 -15.58 28.77 0.55
C VAL A 258 -16.10 27.67 -0.40
N PRO A 259 -17.35 27.75 -0.87
CA PRO A 259 -17.85 26.80 -1.87
C PRO A 259 -17.27 27.14 -3.25
N GLN A 260 -16.77 26.13 -3.96
CA GLN A 260 -16.44 26.25 -5.36
C GLN A 260 -17.71 26.22 -6.20
N SER A 261 -17.94 27.26 -7.00
CA SER A 261 -18.89 27.25 -8.10
C SER A 261 -18.26 26.58 -9.33
N GLN A 262 -19.15 25.95 -10.10
CA GLN A 262 -18.93 25.17 -11.33
C GLN A 262 -18.04 25.83 -12.38
#